data_AF-A0A2S3ZCX1-F1
#
_entry.id   AF-A0A2S3ZCX1-F1
#
_cell.length_a   1.000
_cell.length_b   1.000
_cell.length_c   1.000
_cell.angle_alpha   90.00
_cell.angle_beta   90.00
_cell.angle_gamma   90.00
#
_symmetry.space_group_name_H-M   'P 1'
#
loop_
_entity.id
_entity.type
_entity.pdbx_description
1 polymer ?
#
loop_
_entity_poly.entity_id
_entity_poly.type
_entity_poly.pdbx_seq_one_letter_code
_entity_poly.pdbx_strand_id
1 'polypeptide(L)'
;MPRQDTPTTPFEAERTGGSGLGWDAIIVAGGRARRLGGIDKTALVWRGRSLLDGVLAATTGARRTCVVGSDAVFPADVLRAVEQPRWGGPAAAMVAGLEALARDSGGTGSEGTGSAGTGSAGTGSAGTGSAGTGSTDTGFAEWIVVLAGDLVHADDAVPYLLAELDRLLTAPQTDAAQTDAVAHRAIDGLISVDTGGRRQPLLAVYRRAALTSSALQRRADNLSVMGLIDPLDLVELGLPDALADDVDTPADAARLGIVLPNTG
;
A
#
# COMPACT_ATOMS: atom_id res chain seq x y z
N MET A 1 -2.90 -14.99 -50.47
CA MET A 1 -2.41 -15.04 -49.08
C MET A 1 -2.04 -13.63 -48.66
N PRO A 2 -2.74 -13.00 -47.70
CA PRO A 2 -2.25 -11.74 -47.14
C PRO A 2 -1.13 -12.03 -46.14
N ARG A 3 -0.05 -11.25 -46.23
CA ARG A 3 1.04 -11.23 -45.25
C ARG A 3 0.45 -10.81 -43.90
N GLN A 4 0.71 -11.58 -42.85
CA GLN A 4 0.40 -11.16 -41.50
C GLN A 4 1.49 -10.18 -41.07
N ASP A 5 1.17 -8.90 -41.08
CA ASP A 5 1.94 -7.90 -40.36
C ASP A 5 1.86 -8.24 -38.87
N THR A 6 2.96 -8.76 -38.34
CA THR A 6 3.12 -8.96 -36.90
C THR A 6 3.46 -7.60 -36.33
N PRO A 7 2.65 -6.98 -35.45
CA PRO A 7 3.12 -5.82 -34.72
C PRO A 7 4.20 -6.29 -33.75
N THR A 8 5.44 -6.05 -34.17
CA THR A 8 6.63 -6.07 -33.33
C THR A 8 6.44 -5.03 -32.22
N THR A 9 6.77 -5.42 -31.00
CA THR A 9 6.66 -4.70 -29.71
C THR A 9 7.05 -3.22 -29.72
N PRO A 10 6.57 -2.42 -28.74
CA PRO A 10 7.41 -2.20 -27.56
C PRO A 10 6.60 -2.16 -26.25
N PHE A 11 6.92 -3.03 -25.30
CA PHE A 11 6.65 -2.79 -23.87
C PHE A 11 7.98 -2.63 -23.13
N GLU A 12 8.94 -1.95 -23.77
CA GLU A 12 9.85 -1.09 -23.02
C GLU A 12 9.06 0.18 -22.73
N ALA A 13 8.24 0.12 -21.68
CA ALA A 13 7.82 1.32 -21.01
C ALA A 13 9.09 2.01 -20.54
N GLU A 14 9.52 3.03 -21.29
CA GLU A 14 10.40 4.06 -20.78
C GLU A 14 9.95 4.36 -19.35
N ARG A 15 10.90 4.29 -18.40
CA ARG A 15 10.72 4.78 -17.04
C ARG A 15 10.61 6.31 -17.07
N THR A 16 9.61 6.81 -17.79
CA THR A 16 9.29 8.22 -17.91
C THR A 16 8.69 8.64 -16.59
N GLY A 17 9.58 9.03 -15.67
CA GLY A 17 9.34 9.83 -14.49
C GLY A 17 8.00 9.55 -13.80
N GLY A 18 7.87 8.38 -13.19
CA GLY A 18 6.99 8.30 -12.02
C GLY A 18 7.43 9.40 -11.07
N SER A 19 6.47 10.19 -10.57
CA SER A 19 6.68 11.18 -9.53
C SER A 19 7.72 10.67 -8.54
N GLY A 20 8.71 11.49 -8.16
CA GLY A 20 9.86 11.07 -7.33
C GLY A 20 9.51 10.51 -5.95
N LEU A 21 8.23 10.27 -5.67
CA LEU A 21 7.67 9.65 -4.50
C LEU A 21 8.09 8.18 -4.43
N GLY A 22 8.97 7.84 -3.49
CA GLY A 22 9.22 6.45 -3.15
C GLY A 22 8.02 5.89 -2.37
N TRP A 23 7.38 4.84 -2.90
CA TRP A 23 6.25 4.17 -2.25
C TRP A 23 6.38 2.64 -2.24
N ASP A 24 5.84 2.02 -1.20
CA ASP A 24 5.56 0.58 -1.12
C ASP A 24 4.06 0.33 -1.11
N ALA A 25 3.63 -0.92 -1.32
CA ALA A 25 2.23 -1.32 -1.29
C ALA A 25 1.93 -2.39 -0.23
N ILE A 26 0.79 -2.25 0.43
CA ILE A 26 0.17 -3.29 1.25
C ILE A 26 -1.20 -3.62 0.65
N ILE A 27 -1.39 -4.86 0.25
CA ILE A 27 -2.66 -5.38 -0.24
C ILE A 27 -3.29 -6.24 0.86
N VAL A 28 -4.43 -5.79 1.39
CA VAL A 28 -5.21 -6.54 2.36
C VAL A 28 -6.14 -7.48 1.61
N ALA A 29 -5.75 -8.75 1.56
CA ALA A 29 -6.44 -9.82 0.84
C ALA A 29 -7.07 -10.85 1.78
N GLY A 30 -7.26 -10.50 3.06
CA GLY A 30 -7.86 -11.35 4.08
C GLY A 30 -9.35 -11.03 4.32
N GLY A 31 -10.21 -12.04 4.33
CA GLY A 31 -11.62 -11.88 4.68
C GLY A 31 -12.41 -13.17 4.57
N ARG A 32 -13.38 -13.40 5.47
CA ARG A 32 -14.16 -14.65 5.50
C ARG A 32 -15.17 -14.82 4.36
N ALA A 33 -15.28 -13.85 3.44
CA ALA A 33 -16.27 -13.81 2.36
C ALA A 33 -17.69 -14.32 2.75
N ARG A 34 -18.12 -14.03 3.99
CA ARG A 34 -19.35 -14.61 4.57
C ARG A 34 -20.59 -14.24 3.78
N ARG A 35 -20.57 -13.07 3.13
CA ARG A 35 -21.67 -12.52 2.33
C ARG A 35 -21.77 -13.11 0.91
N LEU A 36 -20.73 -13.79 0.45
CA LEU A 36 -20.70 -14.49 -0.84
C LEU A 36 -20.67 -16.02 -0.66
N GLY A 37 -21.19 -16.54 0.46
CA GLY A 37 -21.23 -17.98 0.70
C GLY A 37 -19.84 -18.63 0.85
N GLY A 38 -18.81 -17.87 1.23
CA GLY A 38 -17.45 -18.37 1.41
C GLY A 38 -16.57 -18.32 0.15
N ILE A 39 -17.07 -17.75 -0.96
CA ILE A 39 -16.29 -17.52 -2.19
C ILE A 39 -15.18 -16.52 -1.93
N ASP A 40 -13.92 -16.90 -2.18
CA ASP A 40 -12.81 -15.96 -2.15
C ASP A 40 -13.02 -14.87 -3.21
N LYS A 41 -13.30 -13.65 -2.73
CA LYS A 41 -13.53 -12.47 -3.57
C LYS A 41 -12.31 -12.12 -4.41
N THR A 42 -11.12 -12.26 -3.82
CA THR A 42 -9.87 -11.87 -4.45
C THR A 42 -9.60 -12.74 -5.69
N ALA A 43 -10.16 -13.95 -5.72
CA ALA A 43 -10.11 -14.89 -6.84
C ALA A 43 -11.20 -14.66 -7.91
N LEU A 44 -12.17 -13.75 -7.71
CA LEU A 44 -13.18 -13.46 -8.71
C LEU A 44 -12.54 -12.91 -9.98
N VAL A 45 -13.06 -13.31 -11.15
CA VAL A 45 -12.50 -12.95 -12.44
C VAL A 45 -13.24 -11.74 -13.03
N TRP A 46 -12.48 -10.70 -13.36
CA TRP A 46 -12.96 -9.52 -14.06
C TRP A 46 -12.03 -9.21 -15.25
N ARG A 47 -12.62 -8.99 -16.44
CA ARG A 47 -11.88 -8.75 -17.70
C ARG A 47 -10.75 -9.78 -17.97
N GLY A 48 -10.98 -11.04 -17.60
CA GLY A 48 -10.06 -12.16 -17.86
C GLY A 48 -8.92 -12.33 -16.86
N ARG A 49 -8.89 -11.57 -15.76
CA ARG A 49 -7.89 -11.68 -14.67
C ARG A 49 -8.60 -11.78 -13.32
N SER A 50 -7.95 -12.35 -12.30
CA SER A 50 -8.50 -12.27 -10.94
C SER A 50 -8.46 -10.82 -10.44
N LEU A 51 -9.34 -10.45 -9.51
CA LEU A 51 -9.30 -9.12 -8.87
C LEU A 51 -7.95 -8.90 -8.20
N LEU A 52 -7.42 -9.91 -7.50
CA LEU A 52 -6.11 -9.81 -6.85
C LEU A 52 -4.97 -9.58 -7.84
N ASP A 53 -4.98 -10.24 -9.00
CA ASP A 53 -3.99 -10.01 -10.05
C ASP A 53 -4.09 -8.59 -10.62
N GLY A 54 -5.32 -8.06 -10.71
CA GLY A 54 -5.57 -6.66 -11.09
C GLY A 54 -4.96 -5.68 -10.10
N VAL A 55 -5.19 -5.89 -8.80
CA VAL A 55 -4.62 -5.07 -7.72
C VAL A 55 -3.09 -5.19 -7.71
N LEU A 56 -2.54 -6.39 -7.86
CA LEU A 56 -1.09 -6.60 -7.94
C LEU A 56 -0.47 -5.85 -9.12
N ALA A 57 -1.08 -5.93 -10.30
CA ALA A 57 -0.61 -5.22 -11.49
C ALA A 57 -0.58 -3.69 -11.28
N ALA A 58 -1.56 -3.14 -10.55
CA ALA A 58 -1.60 -1.72 -10.19
C ALA A 58 -0.46 -1.30 -9.25
N THR A 59 0.21 -2.26 -8.58
CA THR A 59 1.33 -2.00 -7.66
C THR A 59 2.72 -2.15 -8.30
N THR A 60 2.82 -2.35 -9.61
CA THR A 60 4.11 -2.58 -10.30
C THR A 60 5.10 -1.41 -10.22
N GLY A 61 4.63 -0.20 -9.89
CA GLY A 61 5.49 0.95 -9.61
C GLY A 61 6.03 1.03 -8.18
N ALA A 62 5.57 0.17 -7.27
CA ALA A 62 6.03 0.12 -5.88
C ALA A 62 7.47 -0.39 -5.81
N ARG A 63 8.23 0.06 -4.80
CA ARG A 63 9.54 -0.55 -4.51
C ARG A 63 9.39 -1.96 -3.96
N ARG A 64 8.39 -2.19 -3.11
CA ARG A 64 7.95 -3.50 -2.60
C ARG A 64 6.43 -3.57 -2.48
N THR A 65 5.90 -4.76 -2.72
CA THR A 65 4.49 -5.08 -2.51
C THR A 65 4.38 -6.22 -1.50
N CYS A 66 3.52 -6.05 -0.50
CA CYS A 66 3.19 -7.09 0.48
C CYS A 66 1.71 -7.44 0.40
N VAL A 67 1.39 -8.72 0.19
CA VAL A 67 0.02 -9.24 0.25
C VAL A 67 -0.20 -9.88 1.62
N VAL A 68 -1.28 -9.48 2.29
CA VAL A 68 -1.59 -9.90 3.65
C VAL A 68 -2.89 -10.69 3.70
N GLY A 69 -2.85 -11.86 4.32
CA GLY A 69 -4.04 -12.68 4.60
C GLY A 69 -4.52 -13.56 3.44
N SER A 70 -3.82 -13.56 2.30
CA SER A 70 -4.08 -14.49 1.18
C SER A 70 -3.28 -15.78 1.30
N ASP A 71 -3.96 -16.90 1.07
CA ASP A 71 -3.35 -18.24 1.00
C ASP A 71 -2.77 -18.55 -0.40
N ALA A 72 -2.89 -17.62 -1.36
CA ALA A 72 -2.31 -17.76 -2.70
C ALA A 72 -0.77 -17.76 -2.69
N VAL A 73 -0.21 -18.34 -3.75
CA VAL A 73 1.24 -18.36 -4.01
C VAL A 73 1.57 -17.20 -4.94
N PHE A 74 2.51 -16.36 -4.53
CA PHE A 74 2.96 -15.21 -5.31
C PHE A 74 4.40 -15.40 -5.78
N PRO A 75 4.83 -14.67 -6.83
CA PRO A 75 6.24 -14.54 -7.21
C PRO A 75 7.15 -14.12 -6.04
N ALA A 76 8.44 -14.43 -6.14
CA ALA A 76 9.40 -14.24 -5.06
C ALA A 76 9.65 -12.77 -4.67
N ASP A 77 9.37 -11.84 -5.58
CA ASP A 77 9.45 -10.39 -5.39
C ASP A 77 8.23 -9.79 -4.68
N VAL A 78 7.16 -10.57 -4.47
CA VAL A 78 5.98 -10.17 -3.68
C VAL A 78 6.10 -10.75 -2.27
N LEU A 79 6.14 -9.87 -1.28
CA LEU A 79 6.16 -10.26 0.12
C LEU A 79 4.81 -10.82 0.55
N ARG A 80 4.85 -11.76 1.50
CA ARG A 80 3.66 -12.38 2.09
C ARG A 80 3.66 -12.16 3.59
N ALA A 81 2.49 -11.79 4.13
CA ALA A 81 2.26 -11.74 5.55
C ALA A 81 0.88 -12.29 5.92
N VAL A 82 0.70 -12.59 7.20
CA VAL A 82 -0.60 -12.97 7.76
C VAL A 82 -0.80 -12.13 9.02
N GLU A 83 -1.96 -11.54 9.17
CA GLU A 83 -2.32 -10.74 10.33
C GLU A 83 -2.30 -11.57 11.63
N GLN A 84 -2.03 -10.91 12.76
CA GLN A 84 -2.02 -11.52 14.08
C GLN A 84 -2.94 -10.76 15.05
N PRO A 85 -3.88 -11.44 15.73
CA PRO A 85 -4.25 -12.84 15.51
C PRO A 85 -4.83 -13.05 14.11
N ARG A 86 -4.73 -14.27 13.56
CA ARG A 86 -5.35 -14.58 12.25
C ARG A 86 -6.83 -14.21 12.29
N TRP A 87 -7.30 -13.50 11.27
CA TRP A 87 -8.64 -12.91 11.21
C TRP A 87 -8.89 -11.72 12.15
N GLY A 88 -7.84 -11.07 12.63
CA GLY A 88 -7.90 -9.84 13.44
C GLY A 88 -8.44 -8.61 12.68
N GLY A 89 -8.69 -8.75 11.38
CA GLY A 89 -9.28 -7.72 10.53
C GLY A 89 -8.24 -6.84 9.84
N PRO A 90 -8.68 -5.84 9.06
CA PRO A 90 -7.78 -5.13 8.16
C PRO A 90 -6.72 -4.27 8.88
N ALA A 91 -6.97 -3.79 10.10
CA ALA A 91 -5.94 -3.06 10.85
C ALA A 91 -4.77 -3.98 11.22
N ALA A 92 -5.05 -5.19 11.71
CA ALA A 92 -4.03 -6.20 11.98
C ALA A 92 -3.28 -6.59 10.70
N ALA A 93 -3.96 -6.61 9.55
CA ALA A 93 -3.34 -6.85 8.25
C ALA A 93 -2.39 -5.71 7.84
N MET A 94 -2.79 -4.45 8.01
CA MET A 94 -1.91 -3.30 7.76
C MET A 94 -0.66 -3.34 8.64
N VAL A 95 -0.81 -3.66 9.93
CA VAL A 95 0.33 -3.82 10.85
C VAL A 95 1.27 -4.94 10.39
N ALA A 96 0.74 -6.12 10.07
CA ALA A 96 1.56 -7.23 9.57
C ALA A 96 2.27 -6.90 8.25
N GLY A 97 1.61 -6.15 7.36
CA GLY A 97 2.20 -5.66 6.12
C GLY A 97 3.37 -4.71 6.36
N LEU A 98 3.22 -3.74 7.27
CA LEU A 98 4.29 -2.81 7.66
C LEU A 98 5.50 -3.53 8.22
N GLU A 99 5.28 -4.52 9.09
CA GLU A 99 6.38 -5.30 9.66
C GLU A 99 7.11 -6.13 8.59
N ALA A 100 6.38 -6.70 7.62
CA ALA A 100 6.99 -7.44 6.52
C ALA A 100 7.86 -6.55 5.64
N LEU A 101 7.36 -5.36 5.27
CA LEU A 101 8.13 -4.36 4.49
C LEU A 101 9.39 -3.90 5.25
N ALA A 102 9.29 -3.74 6.57
CA ALA A 102 10.44 -3.36 7.41
C ALA A 102 11.51 -4.46 7.48
N ARG A 103 11.12 -5.74 7.56
CA ARG A 103 12.05 -6.89 7.60
C ARG A 103 12.82 -7.06 6.29
N ASP A 104 12.15 -6.89 5.15
CA ASP A 104 12.80 -7.02 3.83
C ASP A 104 13.87 -5.95 3.61
N SER A 105 13.56 -4.71 4.00
CA SER A 105 14.49 -3.59 3.90
C SER A 105 15.74 -3.76 4.78
N GLY A 106 15.63 -4.49 5.91
CA GLY A 106 16.75 -4.82 6.79
C GLY A 106 17.57 -6.04 6.36
N GLY A 107 17.09 -6.82 5.37
CA GLY A 107 17.71 -8.05 4.90
C GLY A 107 18.80 -7.88 3.83
N THR A 108 18.99 -6.66 3.30
CA THR A 108 20.00 -6.37 2.26
C THR A 108 21.43 -6.21 2.80
N GLY A 109 21.67 -6.51 4.08
CA GLY A 109 23.01 -6.51 4.66
C GLY A 109 23.20 -7.59 5.71
N SER A 110 23.48 -8.83 5.29
CA SER A 110 24.40 -9.78 5.95
C SER A 110 24.29 -11.17 5.32
N GLU A 111 25.13 -11.44 4.30
CA GLU A 111 25.81 -12.75 4.27
C GLU A 111 27.02 -12.63 5.18
N GLY A 112 26.94 -13.24 6.36
CA GLY A 112 27.97 -13.17 7.39
C GLY A 112 27.76 -14.25 8.44
N THR A 113 28.31 -15.42 8.18
CA THR A 113 28.49 -16.52 9.13
C THR A 113 29.22 -16.02 10.38
N GLY A 114 28.69 -16.24 11.59
CA GLY A 114 29.43 -15.84 12.80
C GLY A 114 28.71 -16.05 14.12
N SER A 115 29.22 -17.02 14.88
CA SER A 115 28.82 -17.45 16.21
C SER A 115 28.82 -16.37 17.31
N ALA A 116 28.00 -16.65 18.34
CA ALA A 116 28.02 -16.23 19.74
C ALA A 116 29.25 -15.48 20.28
N GLY A 117 28.99 -14.43 21.05
CA GLY A 117 29.94 -13.76 21.93
C GLY A 117 29.24 -12.89 22.98
N THR A 118 29.32 -13.33 24.23
CA THR A 118 28.89 -12.65 25.46
C THR A 118 29.83 -11.48 25.79
N GLY A 119 29.31 -10.36 26.33
CA GLY A 119 30.10 -9.51 27.25
C GLY A 119 30.01 -7.99 27.13
N SER A 120 29.42 -7.40 28.17
CA SER A 120 29.91 -6.24 28.95
C SER A 120 29.83 -4.80 28.41
N ALA A 121 29.45 -3.94 29.38
CA ALA A 121 29.28 -2.50 29.36
C ALA A 121 30.55 -1.69 29.05
N GLY A 122 30.31 -0.47 28.54
CA GLY A 122 31.28 0.62 28.46
C GLY A 122 30.55 1.96 28.30
N THR A 123 30.72 2.83 29.30
CA THR A 123 30.34 4.26 29.33
C THR A 123 31.29 5.11 28.48
N GLY A 124 30.79 6.16 27.83
CA GLY A 124 31.67 7.25 27.38
C GLY A 124 31.18 8.18 26.26
N SER A 125 30.74 9.37 26.67
CA SER A 125 30.99 10.71 26.08
C SER A 125 30.40 11.13 24.72
N ALA A 126 29.84 12.34 24.80
CA ALA A 126 29.34 13.21 23.75
C ALA A 126 30.37 13.54 22.66
N GLY A 127 29.85 13.68 21.43
CA GLY A 127 30.47 14.38 20.32
C GLY A 127 29.41 15.21 19.61
N THR A 128 29.53 16.53 19.70
CA THR A 128 28.78 17.51 18.91
C THR A 128 29.31 17.52 17.49
N GLY A 129 28.58 16.89 16.58
CA GLY A 129 28.82 16.94 15.13
C GLY A 129 27.75 17.80 14.47
N SER A 130 28.17 18.89 13.82
CA SER A 130 27.37 19.73 12.94
C SER A 130 26.71 18.87 11.85
N ALA A 131 25.37 18.88 11.81
CA ALA A 131 24.58 18.12 10.86
C ALA A 131 24.68 18.76 9.47
N GLY A 132 25.55 18.21 8.64
CA GLY A 132 25.50 18.41 7.20
C GLY A 132 24.17 17.90 6.66
N THR A 133 23.53 18.71 5.82
CA THR A 133 22.35 18.40 5.01
C THR A 133 22.70 17.36 3.96
N GLY A 134 22.90 16.12 4.39
CA GLY A 134 22.77 14.95 3.55
C GLY A 134 21.32 14.49 3.63
N SER A 135 20.59 14.54 2.53
CA SER A 135 19.40 13.72 2.37
C SER A 135 19.88 12.27 2.52
N THR A 136 19.71 11.69 3.71
CA THR A 136 19.84 10.26 3.89
C THR A 136 18.83 9.65 2.94
N ASP A 137 19.32 8.96 1.92
CA ASP A 137 18.56 7.92 1.21
C ASP A 137 18.19 6.89 2.28
N THR A 138 17.16 7.18 3.07
CA THR A 138 16.49 6.21 3.91
C THR A 138 16.11 5.13 2.92
N GLY A 139 16.70 3.95 3.02
CA GLY A 139 16.46 2.83 2.09
C GLY A 139 15.00 2.31 2.07
N PHE A 140 14.07 3.09 2.62
CA PHE A 140 12.65 2.83 2.72
C PHE A 140 11.87 3.83 1.86
N ALA A 141 10.80 3.36 1.23
CA ALA A 141 9.79 4.23 0.65
C ALA A 141 9.11 5.08 1.73
N GLU A 142 9.01 6.39 1.52
CA GLU A 142 8.32 7.31 2.46
C GLU A 142 6.82 6.98 2.56
N TRP A 143 6.20 6.57 1.46
CA TRP A 143 4.76 6.38 1.35
C TRP A 143 4.38 4.89 1.28
N ILE A 144 3.20 4.57 1.80
CA ILE A 144 2.57 3.25 1.70
C ILE A 144 1.20 3.41 1.05
N VAL A 145 1.01 2.79 -0.10
CA VAL A 145 -0.31 2.63 -0.71
C VAL A 145 -0.97 1.40 -0.09
N VAL A 146 -2.16 1.56 0.48
CA VAL A 146 -2.93 0.47 1.11
C VAL A 146 -4.18 0.20 0.27
N LEU A 147 -4.34 -1.05 -0.14
CA LEU A 147 -5.36 -1.51 -1.07
C LEU A 147 -6.14 -2.70 -0.50
N ALA A 148 -7.44 -2.75 -0.74
CA ALA A 148 -8.22 -3.97 -0.62
C ALA A 148 -7.91 -4.90 -1.80
N GLY A 149 -7.88 -6.21 -1.56
CA GLY A 149 -7.55 -7.22 -2.58
C GLY A 149 -8.65 -7.51 -3.60
N ASP A 150 -9.81 -6.88 -3.46
CA ASP A 150 -11.02 -7.06 -4.28
C ASP A 150 -11.46 -5.78 -5.00
N LEU A 151 -10.55 -4.81 -5.19
CA LEU A 151 -10.80 -3.61 -5.98
C LEU A 151 -10.84 -3.94 -7.48
N VAL A 152 -11.87 -3.43 -8.15
CA VAL A 152 -12.11 -3.68 -9.58
C VAL A 152 -11.25 -2.78 -10.46
N HIS A 153 -11.08 -1.52 -10.04
CA HIS A 153 -10.47 -0.45 -10.82
C HIS A 153 -9.14 0.03 -10.22
N ALA A 154 -8.38 -0.88 -9.62
CA ALA A 154 -7.11 -0.54 -8.97
C ALA A 154 -6.08 0.07 -9.94
N ASP A 155 -6.11 -0.34 -11.21
CA ASP A 155 -5.26 0.16 -12.30
C ASP A 155 -5.46 1.64 -12.60
N ASP A 156 -6.67 2.15 -12.42
CA ASP A 156 -6.98 3.58 -12.56
C ASP A 156 -6.86 4.32 -11.20
N ALA A 157 -7.23 3.66 -10.10
CA ALA A 157 -7.29 4.28 -8.77
C ALA A 157 -5.89 4.58 -8.18
N VAL A 158 -4.92 3.67 -8.34
CA VAL A 158 -3.56 3.86 -7.79
C VAL A 158 -2.83 5.03 -8.45
N PRO A 159 -2.76 5.12 -9.80
CA PRO A 159 -2.16 6.29 -10.45
C PRO A 159 -2.86 7.60 -10.10
N TYR A 160 -4.19 7.60 -9.98
CA TYR A 160 -4.94 8.79 -9.59
C TYR A 160 -4.56 9.27 -8.19
N LEU A 161 -4.52 8.37 -7.20
CA LEU A 161 -4.09 8.65 -5.83
C LEU A 161 -2.67 9.22 -5.77
N LEU A 162 -1.73 8.60 -6.49
CA LEU A 162 -0.32 9.02 -6.51
C LEU A 162 -0.12 10.35 -7.23
N ALA A 163 -0.83 10.60 -8.32
CA ALA A 163 -0.78 11.88 -9.04
C ALA A 163 -1.32 13.02 -8.17
N GLU A 164 -2.40 12.77 -7.44
CA GLU A 164 -2.97 13.76 -6.52
C GLU A 164 -2.06 14.03 -5.32
N LEU A 165 -1.43 12.98 -4.77
CA LEU A 165 -0.44 13.14 -3.72
C LEU A 165 0.73 14.00 -4.20
N ASP A 166 1.28 13.69 -5.38
CA ASP A 166 2.37 14.47 -5.98
C ASP A 166 1.97 15.93 -6.18
N ARG A 167 0.76 16.19 -6.69
CA ARG A 167 0.22 17.53 -6.87
C ARG A 167 0.11 18.28 -5.53
N LEU A 168 -0.33 17.62 -4.46
CA LEU A 168 -0.44 18.24 -3.13
C LEU A 168 0.92 18.55 -2.50
N LEU A 169 1.93 17.73 -2.78
CA LEU A 169 3.28 17.91 -2.26
C LEU A 169 4.10 18.93 -3.06
N THR A 170 3.83 19.06 -4.36
CA THR A 170 4.51 19.99 -5.27
C THR A 170 3.78 21.32 -5.48
N ALA A 171 2.53 21.44 -5.00
CA ALA A 171 1.75 22.68 -5.09
C ALA A 171 2.53 23.86 -4.49
N PRO A 172 2.66 24.99 -5.23
CA PRO A 172 3.35 26.17 -4.71
C PRO A 172 2.63 26.69 -3.47
N GLN A 173 3.41 26.95 -2.43
CA GLN A 173 2.89 27.52 -1.19
C GLN A 173 2.44 28.95 -1.48
N THR A 174 1.13 29.18 -1.58
CA THR A 174 0.56 30.53 -1.75
C THR A 174 0.65 31.28 -0.41
N ASP A 175 1.83 31.85 -0.15
CA ASP A 175 2.21 32.84 0.87
C ASP A 175 1.35 32.98 2.15
N ALA A 176 1.94 32.59 3.29
CA ALA A 176 1.97 33.42 4.50
C ALA A 176 3.09 32.95 5.45
N ALA A 177 4.25 33.61 5.38
CA ALA A 177 5.28 33.72 6.42
C ALA A 177 5.69 32.44 7.18
N GLN A 178 6.77 31.78 6.75
CA GLN A 178 8.00 31.67 7.58
C GLN A 178 9.14 31.04 6.78
N THR A 179 10.30 31.65 6.96
CA THR A 179 11.66 31.31 6.54
C THR A 179 12.09 29.87 6.91
N ASP A 180 12.93 29.31 6.04
CA ASP A 180 13.80 28.13 6.19
C ASP A 180 13.18 26.72 6.13
N ALA A 181 13.76 25.96 5.18
CA ALA A 181 13.57 24.54 4.84
C ALA A 181 12.27 24.17 4.11
N VAL A 182 12.44 23.29 3.12
CA VAL A 182 11.42 22.63 2.31
C VAL A 182 10.47 21.85 3.23
N ALA A 183 9.50 22.54 3.83
CA ALA A 183 8.40 21.91 4.54
C ALA A 183 7.50 21.28 3.47
N HIS A 184 7.80 20.03 3.11
CA HIS A 184 6.78 19.16 2.53
C HIS A 184 5.52 19.34 3.38
N ARG A 185 4.40 19.63 2.73
CA ARG A 185 3.12 19.81 3.41
C ARG A 185 2.99 18.68 4.45
N ALA A 186 2.79 19.04 5.71
CA ALA A 186 2.90 18.13 6.85
C ALA A 186 1.70 17.17 6.96
N ILE A 187 1.19 16.68 5.82
CA ILE A 187 0.11 15.70 5.77
C ILE A 187 0.68 14.30 5.99
N ASP A 188 -0.09 13.47 6.64
CA ASP A 188 0.23 12.06 6.87
C ASP A 188 -0.36 11.14 5.80
N GLY A 189 -1.14 11.68 4.85
CA GLY A 189 -1.65 10.88 3.74
C GLY A 189 -2.86 11.43 3.03
N LEU A 190 -3.31 10.65 2.03
CA LEU A 190 -4.59 10.79 1.36
C LEU A 190 -5.47 9.60 1.70
N ILE A 191 -6.73 9.85 2.01
CA ILE A 191 -7.77 8.82 2.11
C ILE A 191 -8.82 9.05 1.05
N SER A 192 -9.12 8.01 0.28
CA SER A 192 -10.19 8.08 -0.69
C SER A 192 -11.55 8.20 -0.02
N VAL A 193 -12.44 8.94 -0.65
CA VAL A 193 -13.84 9.08 -0.26
C VAL A 193 -14.67 8.73 -1.48
N ASP A 194 -15.59 7.78 -1.33
CA ASP A 194 -16.52 7.42 -2.39
C ASP A 194 -17.62 8.47 -2.58
N THR A 195 -18.46 8.27 -3.58
CA THR A 195 -19.56 9.19 -3.92
C THR A 195 -20.65 9.28 -2.85
N GLY A 196 -20.72 8.29 -1.97
CA GLY A 196 -21.58 8.28 -0.79
C GLY A 196 -21.00 9.06 0.38
N GLY A 197 -19.80 9.64 0.24
CA GLY A 197 -19.09 10.33 1.31
C GLY A 197 -18.42 9.40 2.31
N ARG A 198 -18.32 8.09 2.01
CA ARG A 198 -17.68 7.12 2.89
C ARG A 198 -16.19 7.07 2.61
N ARG A 199 -15.41 7.21 3.69
CA ARG A 199 -13.95 7.04 3.67
C ARG A 199 -13.58 5.58 3.40
N GLN A 200 -12.63 5.38 2.48
CA GLN A 200 -12.13 4.09 2.01
C GLN A 200 -10.69 3.90 2.49
N PRO A 201 -10.47 3.40 3.72
CA PRO A 201 -9.13 3.33 4.31
C PRO A 201 -8.25 2.22 3.70
N LEU A 202 -8.84 1.33 2.90
CA LEU A 202 -8.12 0.35 2.09
C LEU A 202 -8.07 0.76 0.62
N LEU A 203 -8.14 2.07 0.36
CA LEU A 203 -7.83 2.68 -0.92
C LEU A 203 -7.23 4.06 -0.62
N ALA A 204 -6.02 4.05 -0.07
CA ALA A 204 -5.41 5.23 0.55
C ALA A 204 -3.89 5.22 0.42
N VAL A 205 -3.28 6.38 0.64
CA VAL A 205 -1.83 6.52 0.73
C VAL A 205 -1.50 7.12 2.09
N TYR A 206 -0.63 6.45 2.85
CA TYR A 206 -0.21 6.88 4.17
C TYR A 206 1.30 7.11 4.20
N ARG A 207 1.74 8.14 4.91
CA ARG A 207 3.15 8.30 5.25
C ARG A 207 3.54 7.16 6.18
N ARG A 208 4.59 6.41 5.80
CA ARG A 208 5.07 5.24 6.53
C ARG A 208 5.30 5.56 8.00
N ALA A 209 6.05 6.62 8.27
CA ALA A 209 6.44 6.99 9.63
C ALA A 209 5.21 7.23 10.54
N ALA A 210 4.18 7.91 10.03
CA ALA A 210 2.97 8.21 10.79
C ALA A 210 2.14 6.93 11.05
N LEU A 211 1.97 6.10 10.02
CA LEU A 211 1.22 4.85 10.14
C LEU A 211 1.93 3.85 11.07
N THR A 212 3.26 3.70 10.94
CA THR A 212 4.08 2.88 11.84
C THR A 212 4.02 3.38 13.28
N SER A 213 4.14 4.70 13.49
CA SER A 213 4.05 5.29 14.83
C SER A 213 2.68 5.03 15.47
N SER A 214 1.60 5.16 14.69
CA SER A 214 0.26 4.87 15.18
C SER A 214 0.08 3.39 15.54
N ALA A 215 0.59 2.48 14.70
CA ALA A 215 0.57 1.04 14.94
C ALA A 215 1.32 0.63 16.21
N LEU A 216 2.48 1.23 16.50
CA LEU A 216 3.27 0.91 17.69
C LEU A 216 2.59 1.37 18.99
N GLN A 217 1.86 2.47 18.95
CA GLN A 217 1.18 3.03 20.12
C GLN A 217 -0.13 2.31 20.46
N ARG A 218 -0.71 1.57 19.50
CA ARG A 218 -2.03 0.95 19.61
C ARG A 218 -1.87 -0.56 19.52
N ARG A 219 -2.02 -1.27 20.64
CA ARG A 219 -2.00 -2.75 20.62
C ARG A 219 -3.08 -3.26 19.64
N ALA A 220 -2.69 -4.17 18.76
CA ALA A 220 -3.51 -4.62 17.63
C ALA A 220 -4.76 -5.43 18.00
N ASP A 221 -4.90 -5.84 19.27
CA ASP A 221 -6.05 -6.62 19.73
C ASP A 221 -7.34 -5.78 19.64
N ASN A 222 -8.20 -6.10 18.67
CA ASN A 222 -9.45 -5.38 18.33
C ASN A 222 -9.28 -3.94 17.83
N LEU A 223 -8.12 -3.57 17.29
CA LEU A 223 -7.96 -2.25 16.67
C LEU A 223 -8.79 -2.17 15.37
N SER A 224 -9.67 -1.17 15.27
CA SER A 224 -10.35 -0.89 14.00
C SER A 224 -9.41 -0.13 13.06
N VAL A 225 -9.63 -0.24 11.75
CA VAL A 225 -8.85 0.54 10.77
C VAL A 225 -8.96 2.03 11.05
N MET A 226 -10.16 2.50 11.40
CA MET A 226 -10.37 3.90 11.77
C MET A 226 -9.54 4.27 13.00
N GLY A 227 -9.56 3.47 14.08
CA GLY A 227 -8.74 3.74 15.25
C GLY A 227 -7.22 3.74 14.98
N LEU A 228 -6.76 3.02 13.95
CA LEU A 228 -5.38 3.05 13.49
C LEU A 228 -5.03 4.36 12.75
N ILE A 229 -5.96 4.93 11.99
CA ILE A 229 -5.71 6.09 11.12
C ILE A 229 -6.25 7.43 11.65
N ASP A 230 -7.15 7.41 12.63
CA ASP A 230 -7.71 8.61 13.29
C ASP A 230 -6.66 9.65 13.76
N PRO A 231 -5.45 9.26 14.21
CA PRO A 231 -4.43 10.23 14.64
C PRO A 231 -3.67 10.89 13.50
N LEU A 232 -3.81 10.40 12.27
CA LEU A 232 -3.07 10.89 11.11
C LEU A 232 -3.77 12.11 10.54
N ASP A 233 -2.99 13.12 10.14
CA ASP A 233 -3.50 14.26 9.37
C ASP A 233 -3.74 13.85 7.91
N LEU A 234 -4.96 13.39 7.62
CA LEU A 234 -5.35 12.84 6.32
C LEU A 234 -6.18 13.84 5.52
N VAL A 235 -5.77 14.07 4.28
CA VAL A 235 -6.57 14.81 3.31
C VAL A 235 -7.54 13.83 2.64
N GLU A 236 -8.82 14.22 2.58
CA GLU A 236 -9.84 13.45 1.88
C GLU A 236 -9.79 13.72 0.37
N LEU A 237 -9.76 12.65 -0.42
CA LEU A 237 -9.78 12.70 -1.87
C LEU A 237 -11.07 12.07 -2.39
N GLY A 238 -11.93 12.87 -3.00
CA GLY A 238 -13.09 12.35 -3.72
C GLY A 238 -12.64 11.51 -4.92
N LEU A 239 -13.07 10.25 -4.95
CA LEU A 239 -12.84 9.39 -6.11
C LEU A 239 -13.97 9.56 -7.13
N PRO A 240 -13.64 9.55 -8.43
CA PRO A 240 -14.63 9.28 -9.47
C PRO A 240 -15.37 7.96 -9.18
N ASP A 241 -16.68 7.93 -9.45
CA ASP A 241 -17.61 6.87 -9.06
C ASP A 241 -17.10 5.44 -9.23
N ALA A 242 -16.44 5.14 -10.35
CA ALA A 242 -16.01 3.79 -10.67
C ALA A 242 -14.76 3.32 -9.89
N LEU A 243 -13.94 4.23 -9.37
CA LEU A 243 -12.61 3.87 -8.84
C LEU A 243 -12.66 3.22 -7.46
N ALA A 244 -13.75 3.41 -6.72
CA ALA A 244 -13.96 2.83 -5.39
C ALA A 244 -14.74 1.50 -5.42
N ASP A 245 -15.12 1.01 -6.59
CA ASP A 245 -15.96 -0.19 -6.71
C ASP A 245 -15.24 -1.45 -6.19
N ASP A 246 -15.83 -2.07 -5.18
CA ASP A 246 -15.47 -3.38 -4.61
C ASP A 246 -16.59 -4.40 -4.80
N VAL A 247 -16.27 -5.69 -4.60
CA VAL A 247 -17.24 -6.78 -4.75
C VAL A 247 -17.63 -7.32 -3.38
N ASP A 248 -18.67 -6.74 -2.77
CA ASP A 248 -19.12 -7.10 -1.42
C ASP A 248 -20.25 -8.13 -1.40
N THR A 249 -21.09 -8.11 -2.43
CA THR A 249 -22.31 -8.91 -2.54
C THR A 249 -22.47 -9.49 -3.95
N PRO A 250 -23.37 -10.47 -4.14
CA PRO A 250 -23.69 -10.96 -5.48
C PRO A 250 -24.29 -9.88 -6.40
N ALA A 251 -24.97 -8.89 -5.83
CA ALA A 251 -25.51 -7.77 -6.60
C ALA A 251 -24.39 -6.88 -7.16
N ASP A 252 -23.32 -6.65 -6.39
CA ASP A 252 -22.15 -5.90 -6.85
C ASP A 252 -21.46 -6.63 -8.00
N ALA A 253 -21.24 -7.94 -7.84
CA ALA A 253 -20.68 -8.77 -8.90
C ALA A 253 -21.51 -8.70 -10.19
N ALA A 254 -22.84 -8.84 -10.08
CA ALA A 254 -23.75 -8.75 -11.23
C ALA A 254 -23.72 -7.38 -11.91
N ARG A 255 -23.71 -6.28 -11.12
CA ARG A 255 -23.60 -4.90 -11.64
C ARG A 255 -22.31 -4.70 -12.46
N LEU A 256 -21.24 -5.34 -12.04
CA LEU A 256 -19.91 -5.26 -12.67
C LEU A 256 -19.69 -6.29 -13.79
N GLY A 257 -20.68 -7.16 -14.05
CA GLY A 257 -20.57 -8.25 -15.03
C GLY A 257 -19.63 -9.38 -14.59
N ILE A 258 -19.35 -9.49 -13.30
CA ILE A 258 -18.54 -10.57 -12.70
C ILE A 258 -19.45 -11.78 -12.49
N VAL A 259 -19.03 -12.91 -13.04
CA VAL A 259 -19.73 -14.19 -12.86
C VAL A 259 -19.21 -14.85 -11.59
N LEU A 260 -20.10 -15.08 -10.62
CA LEU A 260 -19.75 -15.84 -9.42
C LEU A 260 -19.63 -17.34 -9.76
N PRO A 261 -18.65 -18.06 -9.19
CA PRO A 261 -18.58 -19.51 -9.33
C PRO A 261 -19.84 -20.16 -8.73
N ASN A 262 -20.35 -21.21 -9.38
CA ASN A 262 -21.50 -21.96 -8.87
C ASN A 262 -21.12 -22.59 -7.51
N THR A 263 -21.71 -22.09 -6.43
CA THR A 263 -21.68 -22.76 -5.13
C THR A 263 -22.59 -23.97 -5.20
N GLY A 264 -21.98 -25.17 -5.27
CA GLY A 264 -22.69 -26.45 -5.23
C GLY A 264 -23.30 -26.75 -3.87
#